data_AF-A0A7S1Q911-F1
#
_entry.id   AF-A0A7S1Q911-F1
#
_cell.length_a   1.000
_cell.length_b   1.000
_cell.length_c   1.000
_cell.angle_alpha   90.00
_cell.angle_beta   90.00
_cell.angle_gamma   90.00
#
_symmetry.space_group_name_H-M   'P 1'
#
loop_
_entity.id
_entity.type
_entity.pdbx_description
1 polymer ?
#
loop_
_entity_poly.entity_id
_entity_poly.type
_entity_poly.pdbx_seq_one_letter_code
_entity_poly.pdbx_strand_id
1 'polypeptide(L)'
;DEENRISAAAIMSHTWINGGARKARTDDSISGSTALEPVSNEDVPSSLRQDRANDGIQERRRELMDRLNKEHTKDAKGGKKSEASAHFLAKWFTINDRNSGCTFRFEWWDEAKVESTKIARIEGISQASQDGGAMDRSPQIVGRMLKDHNIDITKFGVGDARTLEQLADEVQRGAARLMLDATEHKKLVRVVDVVLLRLYTEKVDGKILIEAAEQYPDGRKRGIYRLPGTKKDPHENSREVAQRLLQDVLNMAECSVQFDFEDKEVFEEEMMSPSFPGVRTVYRKEIVQGFVTSGSTASLQRVGLPTGAPWSSEDAKKTVKYFEWMTEKQADAKKVKLKADSSEEVSGLVMAPIGLNEEDLRKYLETNKVDVSKFGRDHAKTIKEFSSELIKGESSLMQDQNGEVIRNVDLVIMRIISPNGSDLLVQTEQTFADSTKTRLDRLPGAKRRPDESQFLTARRILRRQLKIDENQVRLDNKNCQYFQEEKPSPGFPGIRTIYRKCLITAEILKTRG
;
A
#
# COMPACT_ATOMS: atom_id res chain seq x y z
N ASP A 1 17.31 -16.26 19.10
CA ASP A 1 17.12 -16.10 20.55
C ASP A 1 16.13 -14.96 20.75
N GLU A 2 14.85 -15.32 20.81
CA GLU A 2 13.73 -14.36 20.78
C GLU A 2 13.58 -13.63 22.13
N GLU A 3 14.04 -14.27 23.22
CA GLU A 3 13.99 -13.74 24.59
C GLU A 3 14.90 -12.52 24.80
N ASN A 4 15.90 -12.34 23.93
CA ASN A 4 16.87 -11.23 23.99
C ASN A 4 16.53 -10.05 23.06
N ARG A 5 15.31 -10.01 22.52
CA ARG A 5 14.91 -8.99 21.55
C ARG A 5 14.60 -7.65 22.22
N ILE A 6 15.32 -6.61 21.81
CA ILE A 6 15.15 -5.23 22.30
C ILE A 6 13.78 -4.69 21.86
N SER A 7 13.03 -4.07 22.78
CA SER A 7 11.73 -3.44 22.48
C SER A 7 11.86 -2.23 21.55
N ALA A 8 10.78 -1.85 20.84
CA ALA A 8 10.78 -0.69 19.95
C ALA A 8 11.19 0.61 20.68
N ALA A 9 10.71 0.81 21.91
CA ALA A 9 11.09 1.95 22.75
C ALA A 9 12.59 1.97 23.09
N ALA A 10 13.17 0.80 23.40
CA ALA A 10 14.60 0.67 23.69
C ALA A 10 15.49 0.81 22.44
N ILE A 11 14.98 0.44 21.25
CA ILE A 11 15.65 0.73 19.97
C ILE A 11 15.72 2.24 19.73
N MET A 12 14.62 2.97 19.97
CA MET A 12 14.57 4.42 19.75
C MET A 12 15.43 5.23 20.73
N SER A 13 15.69 4.71 21.93
CA SER A 13 16.64 5.31 22.87
C SER A 13 18.10 4.90 22.62
N HIS A 14 18.35 3.94 21.73
CA HIS A 14 19.70 3.43 21.48
C HIS A 14 20.62 4.52 20.89
N THR A 15 21.85 4.60 21.43
CA THR A 15 22.85 5.63 21.08
C THR A 15 23.21 5.65 19.61
N TRP A 16 23.11 4.50 18.92
CA TRP A 16 23.33 4.43 17.47
C TRP A 16 22.29 5.20 16.65
N ILE A 17 21.03 5.23 17.08
CA ILE A 17 19.94 5.94 16.39
C ILE A 17 20.00 7.44 16.70
N ASN A 18 20.29 7.79 17.96
CA ASN A 18 20.37 9.19 18.41
C ASN A 18 21.73 9.86 18.15
N GLY A 19 22.78 9.08 17.88
CA GLY A 19 24.16 9.55 17.73
C GLY A 19 24.55 10.04 16.33
N GLY A 20 23.61 10.15 15.39
CA GLY A 20 23.87 10.49 13.99
C GLY A 20 24.32 11.92 13.70
N ALA A 21 24.31 12.83 14.69
CA ALA A 21 24.89 14.16 14.53
C ALA A 21 26.41 14.10 14.76
N ARG A 22 27.16 13.65 13.75
CA ARG A 22 28.60 13.91 13.69
C ARG A 22 28.81 15.42 13.65
N LYS A 23 29.08 16.04 14.80
CA LYS A 23 29.75 17.35 14.87
C LYS A 23 31.02 17.23 14.02
N ALA A 24 31.11 18.03 12.97
CA ALA A 24 32.37 18.26 12.26
C ALA A 24 33.41 18.71 13.29
N ARG A 25 34.34 17.82 13.63
CA ARG A 25 35.55 18.20 14.35
C ARG A 25 36.48 18.82 13.32
N THR A 26 36.62 20.14 13.40
CA THR A 26 37.83 20.86 13.03
C THR A 26 38.94 20.37 13.96
N ASP A 27 39.93 19.66 13.42
CA ASP A 27 41.17 19.38 14.13
C ASP A 27 42.27 20.30 13.57
N ASP A 28 42.70 21.21 14.43
CA ASP A 28 44.04 21.79 14.41
C ASP A 28 44.81 21.17 15.58
N SER A 29 45.92 20.50 15.25
CA SER A 29 47.09 20.13 16.07
C SER A 29 46.88 19.60 17.50
N ILE A 30 47.43 18.40 17.78
CA ILE A 30 48.60 18.23 18.68
C ILE A 30 49.09 16.77 18.66
N SER A 31 50.40 16.66 18.52
CA SER A 31 51.28 15.50 18.60
C SER A 31 51.19 14.71 19.91
N GLY A 32 51.24 13.37 19.81
CA GLY A 32 51.49 12.50 20.95
C GLY A 32 51.38 11.03 20.59
N SER A 33 52.52 10.39 20.36
CA SER A 33 52.69 9.00 19.93
C SER A 33 52.34 7.98 21.02
N THR A 34 51.43 7.05 20.71
CA THR A 34 51.49 5.68 21.23
C THR A 34 50.95 4.73 20.16
N ALA A 35 51.82 3.89 19.62
CA ALA A 35 51.48 2.88 18.63
C ALA A 35 50.61 1.81 19.28
N LEU A 36 49.37 1.68 18.79
CA LEU A 36 48.54 0.49 19.01
C LEU A 36 48.59 -0.35 17.74
N GLU A 37 48.94 -1.61 17.93
CA GLU A 37 49.09 -2.62 16.89
C GLU A 37 47.78 -2.84 16.12
N PRO A 38 47.84 -3.14 14.81
CA PRO A 38 46.67 -3.51 14.04
C PRO A 38 46.17 -4.88 14.51
N VAL A 39 45.02 -4.90 15.18
CA VAL A 39 44.31 -6.14 15.52
C VAL A 39 43.93 -6.84 14.22
N SER A 40 44.49 -8.03 14.02
CA SER A 40 44.22 -8.90 12.88
C SER A 40 42.74 -9.30 12.86
N ASN A 41 42.12 -9.14 11.70
CA ASN A 41 40.68 -9.35 11.48
C ASN A 41 40.35 -10.83 11.19
N GLU A 42 41.09 -11.78 11.80
CA GLU A 42 41.05 -13.20 11.42
C GLU A 42 40.06 -14.07 12.22
N ASP A 43 39.44 -13.56 13.29
CA ASP A 43 38.53 -14.35 14.15
C ASP A 43 37.06 -13.92 14.10
N VAL A 44 36.61 -13.31 13.00
CA VAL A 44 35.16 -13.14 12.77
C VAL A 44 34.64 -14.39 12.06
N PRO A 45 33.70 -15.16 12.66
CA PRO A 45 33.12 -16.33 12.01
C PRO A 45 32.60 -15.98 10.62
N SER A 46 32.95 -16.77 9.61
CA SER A 46 32.53 -16.58 8.21
C SER A 46 31.01 -16.56 8.03
N SER A 47 30.23 -17.02 9.03
CA SER A 47 28.77 -16.93 9.12
C SER A 47 28.24 -15.53 9.47
N LEU A 48 29.12 -14.57 9.76
CA LEU A 48 28.84 -13.16 10.02
C LEU A 48 29.52 -12.24 9.00
N ARG A 49 29.86 -12.76 7.81
CA ARG A 49 30.08 -11.87 6.65
C ARG A 49 28.82 -11.02 6.53
N GLN A 50 28.99 -9.71 6.75
CA GLN A 50 28.03 -8.69 6.36
C GLN A 50 27.84 -8.81 4.85
N ASP A 51 26.97 -9.73 4.43
CA ASP A 51 26.25 -9.64 3.18
C ASP A 51 25.63 -8.25 3.21
N ARG A 52 26.30 -7.33 2.50
CA ARG A 52 25.94 -5.92 2.41
C ARG A 52 24.43 -5.85 2.29
N ALA A 53 23.78 -5.34 3.35
CA ALA A 53 22.34 -5.42 3.51
C ALA A 53 21.66 -5.13 2.18
N ASN A 54 21.05 -6.18 1.61
CA ASN A 54 20.31 -6.14 0.35
C ASN A 54 19.47 -4.85 0.32
N ASP A 55 19.52 -4.07 -0.76
CA ASP A 55 18.87 -2.75 -0.84
C ASP A 55 17.37 -2.81 -0.47
N GLY A 56 16.72 -3.95 -0.70
CA GLY A 56 15.35 -4.19 -0.23
C GLY A 56 15.20 -4.20 1.30
N ILE A 57 16.18 -4.72 2.05
CA ILE A 57 16.20 -4.64 3.52
C ILE A 57 16.32 -3.19 3.98
N GLN A 58 17.19 -2.40 3.35
CA GLN A 58 17.40 -1.00 3.73
C GLN A 58 16.15 -0.15 3.52
N GLU A 59 15.46 -0.35 2.39
CA GLU A 59 14.20 0.34 2.09
C GLU A 59 13.11 0.00 3.10
N ARG A 60 12.96 -1.28 3.46
CA ARG A 60 11.97 -1.71 4.46
C ARG A 60 12.26 -1.18 5.85
N ARG A 61 13.52 -1.19 6.26
CA ARG A 61 13.94 -0.57 7.53
C ARG A 61 13.61 0.92 7.54
N ARG A 62 13.88 1.62 6.45
CA ARG A 62 13.54 3.03 6.32
C ARG A 62 12.04 3.27 6.40
N GLU A 63 11.24 2.48 5.70
CA GLU A 63 9.77 2.56 5.78
C GLU A 63 9.24 2.33 7.20
N LEU A 64 9.81 1.38 7.94
CA LEU A 64 9.47 1.14 9.34
C LEU A 64 9.84 2.33 10.23
N MET A 65 11.07 2.85 10.10
CA MET A 65 11.52 4.02 10.85
C MET A 65 10.69 5.27 10.54
N ASP A 66 10.29 5.48 9.28
CA ASP A 66 9.42 6.60 8.90
C ASP A 66 8.03 6.49 9.54
N ARG A 67 7.47 5.28 9.68
CA ARG A 67 6.20 5.05 10.38
C ARG A 67 6.35 5.28 11.88
N LEU A 68 7.40 4.72 12.48
CA LEU A 68 7.67 4.85 13.91
C LEU A 68 7.88 6.32 14.31
N ASN A 69 8.65 7.08 13.51
CA ASN A 69 8.82 8.51 13.71
C ASN A 69 7.50 9.28 13.60
N LYS A 70 6.62 8.91 12.66
CA LYS A 70 5.30 9.56 12.53
C LYS A 70 4.43 9.34 13.77
N GLU A 71 4.34 8.10 14.26
CA GLU A 71 3.55 7.80 15.46
C GLU A 71 4.12 8.51 16.69
N HIS A 72 5.44 8.49 16.92
CA HIS A 72 6.05 9.25 18.03
C HIS A 72 5.78 10.76 17.95
N THR A 73 5.76 11.34 16.75
CA THR A 73 5.44 12.78 16.60
C THR A 73 3.97 13.12 16.84
N LYS A 74 3.04 12.16 16.67
CA LYS A 74 1.62 12.35 16.99
C LYS A 74 1.41 12.43 18.50
N ASP A 75 2.04 11.52 19.25
CA ASP A 75 1.93 11.49 20.72
C ASP A 75 2.51 12.74 21.37
N ALA A 76 3.68 13.18 20.89
CA ALA A 76 4.39 14.32 21.49
C ALA A 76 3.68 15.67 21.31
N LYS A 77 2.86 15.83 20.26
CA LYS A 77 2.21 17.12 19.95
C LYS A 77 0.79 17.25 20.50
N GLY A 78 0.36 16.33 21.39
CA GLY A 78 -0.91 16.44 22.10
C GLY A 78 -2.11 16.51 21.15
N GLY A 79 -2.11 15.69 20.09
CA GLY A 79 -3.28 15.47 19.24
C GLY A 79 -3.84 16.72 18.53
N LYS A 80 -3.08 17.84 18.42
CA LYS A 80 -3.50 18.93 17.52
C LYS A 80 -3.58 18.36 16.12
N LYS A 81 -4.80 18.02 15.69
CA LYS A 81 -5.14 17.52 14.36
C LYS A 81 -4.39 18.40 13.38
N SER A 82 -3.37 17.83 12.73
CA SER A 82 -2.72 18.47 11.60
C SER A 82 -3.86 18.76 10.66
N GLU A 83 -4.25 20.03 10.53
CA GLU A 83 -5.24 20.50 9.57
C GLU A 83 -4.95 19.74 8.27
N ALA A 84 -5.89 18.87 7.86
CA ALA A 84 -5.66 17.90 6.79
C ALA A 84 -5.14 18.70 5.61
N SER A 85 -3.84 18.59 5.34
CA SER A 85 -3.16 19.71 4.70
C SER A 85 -3.70 19.85 3.29
N ALA A 86 -4.59 20.81 3.09
CA ALA A 86 -5.16 21.14 1.79
C ALA A 86 -4.12 21.86 0.91
N HIS A 87 -2.83 21.60 1.14
CA HIS A 87 -1.70 22.17 0.42
C HIS A 87 -1.82 21.89 -1.09
N PHE A 88 -2.41 20.75 -1.45
CA PHE A 88 -2.65 20.37 -2.84
C PHE A 88 -3.76 21.19 -3.51
N LEU A 89 -4.57 21.96 -2.77
CA LEU A 89 -5.55 22.89 -3.34
C LEU A 89 -4.92 24.23 -3.73
N ALA A 90 -3.68 24.51 -3.31
CA ALA A 90 -2.96 25.69 -3.80
C ALA A 90 -2.69 25.56 -5.30
N LYS A 91 -2.61 26.70 -6.01
CA LYS A 91 -2.29 26.75 -7.46
C LYS A 91 -1.06 25.91 -7.82
N TRP A 92 -0.09 25.86 -6.91
CA TRP A 92 1.07 24.99 -6.97
C TRP A 92 1.55 24.66 -5.55
N PHE A 93 2.29 23.57 -5.42
CA PHE A 93 2.91 23.16 -4.16
C PHE A 93 4.20 22.37 -4.41
N THR A 94 4.98 22.19 -3.35
CA THR A 94 6.22 21.38 -3.40
C THR A 94 6.20 20.28 -2.35
N ILE A 95 6.77 19.12 -2.71
CA ILE A 95 6.94 17.99 -1.80
C ILE A 95 8.43 17.63 -1.74
N ASN A 96 8.97 17.63 -0.52
CA ASN A 96 10.31 17.11 -0.27
C ASN A 96 10.24 15.58 -0.09
N ASP A 97 10.90 14.86 -1.00
CA ASP A 97 11.12 13.43 -0.90
C ASP A 97 12.40 13.14 -0.12
N ARG A 98 12.22 12.82 1.17
CA ARG A 98 13.32 12.46 2.07
C ARG A 98 14.15 11.28 1.57
N ASN A 99 13.60 10.42 0.71
CA ASN A 99 14.31 9.24 0.24
C ASN A 99 15.36 9.58 -0.82
N SER A 100 14.99 10.45 -1.76
CA SER A 100 15.87 10.91 -2.83
C SER A 100 16.61 12.21 -2.47
N GLY A 101 16.22 12.89 -1.39
CA GLY A 101 16.68 14.24 -1.06
C GLY A 101 16.20 15.30 -2.07
N CYS A 102 15.32 14.92 -3.00
CA CYS A 102 14.81 15.81 -4.03
C CYS A 102 13.53 16.51 -3.57
N THR A 103 13.30 17.71 -4.09
CA THR A 103 12.02 18.43 -3.96
C THR A 103 11.32 18.44 -5.31
N PHE A 104 10.06 18.01 -5.32
CA PHE A 104 9.22 18.01 -6.51
C PHE A 104 8.22 19.16 -6.46
N ARG A 105 8.03 19.85 -7.59
CA ARG A 105 7.01 20.89 -7.75
C ARG A 105 5.84 20.36 -8.55
N PHE A 106 4.64 20.67 -8.08
CA PHE A 106 3.38 20.34 -8.73
C PHE A 106 2.57 21.60 -8.99
N GLU A 107 1.88 21.65 -10.12
CA GLU A 107 1.04 22.78 -10.53
C GLU A 107 -0.27 22.28 -11.13
N TRP A 108 -1.36 23.02 -10.90
CA TRP A 108 -2.60 22.84 -11.63
C TRP A 108 -2.53 23.57 -12.97
N TRP A 109 -2.70 22.82 -14.06
CA TRP A 109 -2.69 23.34 -15.43
C TRP A 109 -4.09 23.23 -16.03
N ASP A 110 -4.54 24.30 -16.68
CA ASP A 110 -5.77 24.29 -17.46
C ASP A 110 -5.65 23.38 -18.70
N GLU A 111 -6.80 23.06 -19.29
CA GLU A 111 -6.89 22.20 -20.47
C GLU A 111 -6.08 22.73 -21.66
N ALA A 112 -6.05 24.04 -21.91
CA ALA A 112 -5.30 24.63 -23.02
C ALA A 112 -3.78 24.44 -22.86
N LYS A 113 -3.26 24.61 -21.64
CA LYS A 113 -1.85 24.37 -21.32
C LYS A 113 -1.49 22.89 -21.40
N VAL A 114 -2.37 22.00 -20.93
CA VAL A 114 -2.18 20.55 -21.05
C VAL A 114 -2.13 20.13 -22.52
N GLU A 115 -3.04 20.66 -23.33
CA GLU A 115 -3.15 20.32 -24.75
C GLU A 115 -1.95 20.83 -25.56
N SER A 116 -1.52 22.08 -25.33
CA SER A 116 -0.35 22.66 -26.02
C SER A 116 0.97 21.95 -25.70
N THR A 117 1.07 21.32 -24.53
CA THR A 117 2.25 20.56 -24.10
C THR A 117 2.16 19.06 -24.39
N LYS A 118 1.00 18.58 -24.86
CA LYS A 118 0.72 17.17 -25.17
C LYS A 118 0.99 16.20 -24.02
N ILE A 119 1.08 16.65 -22.77
CA ILE A 119 1.46 15.80 -21.62
C ILE A 119 0.39 14.75 -21.30
N ALA A 120 -0.87 15.00 -21.65
CA ALA A 120 -1.97 14.06 -21.48
C ALA A 120 -2.12 13.10 -22.67
N ARG A 121 -1.48 13.41 -23.80
CA ARG A 121 -1.53 12.57 -24.99
C ARG A 121 -0.39 11.57 -24.91
N ILE A 122 -0.73 10.32 -24.64
CA ILE A 122 0.18 9.18 -24.83
C ILE A 122 0.19 8.86 -26.34
N GLU A 123 0.68 9.81 -27.14
CA GLU A 123 0.80 9.73 -28.61
C GLU A 123 1.87 8.69 -28.99
N GLY A 124 1.61 7.91 -30.04
CA GLY A 124 2.59 6.97 -30.62
C GLY A 124 2.70 5.61 -29.92
N ILE A 125 1.83 5.31 -28.95
CA ILE A 125 1.81 4.01 -28.27
C ILE A 125 0.54 3.23 -28.63
N SER A 126 0.70 1.98 -29.08
CA SER A 126 -0.42 1.09 -29.33
C SER A 126 -1.25 0.91 -28.05
N GLN A 127 -2.57 1.17 -28.15
CA GLN A 127 -3.49 0.83 -27.06
C GLN A 127 -3.42 -0.68 -26.85
N ALA A 128 -2.96 -1.09 -25.68
CA ALA A 128 -2.97 -2.49 -25.29
C ALA A 128 -4.37 -2.87 -24.82
N SER A 129 -4.81 -4.10 -25.09
CA SER A 129 -6.03 -4.61 -24.48
C SER A 129 -5.88 -4.62 -22.95
N GLN A 130 -6.98 -4.41 -22.22
CA GLN A 130 -7.01 -4.55 -20.75
C GLN A 130 -6.47 -5.91 -20.28
N ASP A 131 -6.60 -6.94 -21.14
CA ASP A 131 -6.09 -8.29 -20.91
C ASP A 131 -4.65 -8.54 -21.40
N GLY A 132 -3.98 -7.56 -22.01
CA GLY A 132 -2.57 -7.64 -22.40
C GLY A 132 -1.61 -7.88 -21.23
N GLY A 133 -2.11 -7.87 -20.00
CA GLY A 133 -1.40 -8.22 -18.76
C GLY A 133 -1.53 -9.66 -18.29
N ALA A 134 -2.13 -10.60 -19.05
CA ALA A 134 -2.27 -12.00 -18.63
C ALA A 134 -0.93 -12.66 -18.19
N MET A 135 0.21 -12.22 -18.72
CA MET A 135 1.53 -12.75 -18.32
C MET A 135 2.03 -12.23 -16.96
N ASP A 136 1.63 -11.03 -16.54
CA ASP A 136 1.92 -10.51 -15.18
C ASP A 136 0.99 -11.15 -14.14
N ARG A 137 -0.02 -11.89 -14.61
CA ARG A 137 -0.97 -12.60 -13.75
C ARG A 137 -0.44 -13.94 -13.21
N SER A 138 0.85 -14.20 -13.40
CA SER A 138 1.46 -15.50 -13.22
C SER A 138 1.31 -16.02 -11.78
N PRO A 139 0.51 -17.10 -11.55
CA PRO A 139 0.50 -17.83 -10.29
C PRO A 139 1.90 -18.34 -9.91
N GLN A 140 2.83 -18.40 -10.86
CA GLN A 140 4.21 -18.81 -10.64
C GLN A 140 4.99 -17.81 -9.78
N ILE A 141 4.80 -16.49 -9.94
CA ILE A 141 5.47 -15.49 -9.09
C ILE A 141 4.97 -15.62 -7.65
N VAL A 142 3.65 -15.69 -7.45
CA VAL A 142 3.03 -15.87 -6.14
C VAL A 142 3.43 -17.20 -5.53
N GLY A 143 3.38 -18.29 -6.30
CA GLY A 143 3.77 -19.63 -5.86
C GLY A 143 5.24 -19.72 -5.46
N ARG A 144 6.15 -19.04 -6.19
CA ARG A 144 7.56 -18.94 -5.81
C ARG A 144 7.71 -18.19 -4.49
N MET A 145 7.05 -17.04 -4.33
CA MET A 145 7.08 -16.29 -3.08
C MET A 145 6.59 -17.13 -1.90
N LEU A 146 5.50 -17.87 -2.05
CA LEU A 146 4.99 -18.78 -1.02
C LEU A 146 6.03 -19.88 -0.65
N LYS A 147 6.63 -20.52 -1.67
CA LYS A 147 7.67 -21.55 -1.45
C LYS A 147 8.91 -21.00 -0.76
N ASP A 148 9.38 -19.81 -1.15
CA ASP A 148 10.54 -19.15 -0.55
C ASP A 148 10.32 -18.83 0.95
N HIS A 149 9.06 -18.84 1.38
CA HIS A 149 8.65 -18.63 2.77
C HIS A 149 8.05 -19.91 3.40
N ASN A 150 8.43 -21.08 2.86
CA ASN A 150 8.06 -22.42 3.37
C ASN A 150 6.56 -22.70 3.45
N ILE A 151 5.75 -22.09 2.58
CA ILE A 151 4.32 -22.36 2.47
C ILE A 151 4.09 -23.44 1.41
N ASP A 152 3.46 -24.54 1.84
CA ASP A 152 3.16 -25.69 0.98
C ASP A 152 1.99 -25.39 0.02
N ILE A 153 2.33 -25.07 -1.22
CA ILE A 153 1.35 -24.76 -2.27
C ILE A 153 0.54 -25.98 -2.75
N THR A 154 0.94 -27.22 -2.40
CA THR A 154 0.22 -28.43 -2.84
C THR A 154 -1.15 -28.59 -2.17
N LYS A 155 -1.38 -27.84 -1.09
CA LYS A 155 -2.65 -27.79 -0.35
C LYS A 155 -3.69 -26.86 -0.98
N PHE A 156 -3.31 -26.06 -1.97
CA PHE A 156 -4.22 -25.14 -2.65
C PHE A 156 -5.11 -25.90 -3.62
N GLY A 157 -6.40 -25.54 -3.67
CA GLY A 157 -7.40 -26.24 -4.50
C GLY A 157 -7.82 -27.63 -3.98
N VAL A 158 -7.40 -28.01 -2.77
CA VAL A 158 -7.79 -29.28 -2.13
C VAL A 158 -8.95 -29.03 -1.15
N GLY A 159 -10.05 -29.75 -1.32
CA GLY A 159 -11.25 -29.57 -0.48
C GLY A 159 -11.90 -28.19 -0.68
N ASP A 160 -12.18 -27.49 0.42
CA ASP A 160 -12.75 -26.12 0.39
C ASP A 160 -11.69 -25.01 0.19
N ALA A 161 -10.41 -25.39 0.03
CA ALA A 161 -9.32 -24.43 -0.17
C ALA A 161 -9.39 -23.81 -1.57
N ARG A 162 -9.11 -22.51 -1.65
CA ARG A 162 -8.96 -21.79 -2.92
C ARG A 162 -7.68 -22.21 -3.64
N THR A 163 -7.66 -22.07 -4.96
CA THR A 163 -6.50 -22.40 -5.80
C THR A 163 -5.42 -21.33 -5.72
N LEU A 164 -4.21 -21.66 -6.19
CA LEU A 164 -3.10 -20.70 -6.27
C LEU A 164 -3.42 -19.57 -7.25
N GLU A 165 -4.13 -19.88 -8.35
CA GLU A 165 -4.61 -18.92 -9.34
C GLU A 165 -5.56 -17.92 -8.69
N GLN A 166 -6.48 -18.39 -7.84
CA GLN A 166 -7.40 -17.52 -7.12
C GLN A 166 -6.68 -16.59 -6.13
N LEU A 167 -5.61 -17.05 -5.47
CA LEU A 167 -4.78 -16.19 -4.63
C LEU A 167 -4.04 -15.15 -5.47
N ALA A 168 -3.45 -15.58 -6.59
CA ALA A 168 -2.72 -14.68 -7.50
C ALA A 168 -3.64 -13.59 -8.05
N ASP A 169 -4.85 -13.98 -8.45
CA ASP A 169 -5.92 -13.08 -8.86
C ASP A 169 -6.30 -12.07 -7.77
N GLU A 170 -6.42 -12.50 -6.50
CA GLU A 170 -6.69 -11.59 -5.38
C GLU A 170 -5.58 -10.56 -5.19
N VAL A 171 -4.32 -10.97 -5.28
CA VAL A 171 -3.14 -10.10 -5.14
C VAL A 171 -3.09 -9.08 -6.28
N GLN A 172 -3.28 -9.54 -7.52
CA GLN A 172 -3.17 -8.67 -8.70
C GLN A 172 -4.34 -7.71 -8.86
N ARG A 173 -5.55 -8.14 -8.50
CA ARG A 173 -6.68 -7.19 -8.39
C ARG A 173 -6.44 -6.22 -7.24
N GLY A 174 -5.65 -6.60 -6.23
CA GLY A 174 -5.36 -5.78 -5.06
C GLY A 174 -6.41 -5.93 -3.96
N ALA A 175 -7.22 -6.99 -4.02
CA ALA A 175 -8.11 -7.39 -2.94
C ALA A 175 -7.34 -7.96 -1.73
N ALA A 176 -6.08 -8.34 -1.95
CA ALA A 176 -5.11 -8.65 -0.91
C ALA A 176 -3.70 -8.22 -1.35
N ARG A 177 -2.75 -8.23 -0.42
CA ARG A 177 -1.31 -8.05 -0.69
C ARG A 177 -0.52 -9.14 0.03
N LEU A 178 0.63 -9.53 -0.50
CA LEU A 178 1.58 -10.35 0.25
C LEU A 178 2.64 -9.44 0.85
N MET A 179 2.78 -9.49 2.17
CA MET A 179 3.71 -8.65 2.92
C MET A 179 4.53 -9.51 3.86
N LEU A 180 5.73 -9.05 4.18
CA LEU A 180 6.52 -9.60 5.26
C LEU A 180 6.15 -8.92 6.56
N ASP A 181 5.95 -9.72 7.59
CA ASP A 181 5.94 -9.24 8.96
C ASP A 181 7.39 -9.11 9.43
N ALA A 182 7.90 -7.87 9.54
CA ALA A 182 9.26 -7.64 10.00
C ALA A 182 9.46 -7.96 11.49
N THR A 183 8.39 -8.26 12.22
CA THR A 183 8.50 -8.74 13.59
C THR A 183 8.86 -10.22 13.66
N GLU A 184 8.74 -11.00 12.58
CA GLU A 184 9.10 -12.42 12.62
C GLU A 184 9.98 -12.82 11.42
N HIS A 185 10.93 -13.72 11.64
CA HIS A 185 11.88 -14.09 10.57
C HIS A 185 11.15 -14.76 9.40
N LYS A 186 11.18 -14.11 8.22
CA LYS A 186 10.58 -14.62 6.97
C LYS A 186 9.09 -14.97 7.09
N LYS A 187 8.34 -14.33 7.99
CA LYS A 187 6.89 -14.54 8.08
C LYS A 187 6.19 -13.78 6.94
N LEU A 188 5.72 -14.51 5.95
CA LEU A 188 4.89 -13.97 4.87
C LEU A 188 3.41 -14.01 5.29
N VAL A 189 2.73 -12.89 5.16
CA VAL A 189 1.32 -12.74 5.48
C VAL A 189 0.54 -12.20 4.29
N ARG A 190 -0.71 -12.64 4.18
CA ARG A 190 -1.70 -12.06 3.26
C ARG A 190 -2.42 -10.92 3.98
N VAL A 191 -2.32 -9.71 3.46
CA VAL A 191 -2.91 -8.51 4.06
C VAL A 191 -4.19 -8.14 3.34
N VAL A 192 -5.26 -7.90 4.08
CA VAL A 192 -6.56 -7.45 3.56
C VAL A 192 -6.98 -6.18 4.30
N ASP A 193 -7.31 -5.13 3.56
CA ASP A 193 -7.85 -3.91 4.14
C ASP A 193 -9.38 -4.06 4.31
N VAL A 194 -9.89 -3.71 5.50
CA VAL A 194 -11.30 -3.82 5.89
C VAL A 194 -11.75 -2.50 6.49
N VAL A 195 -12.95 -2.03 6.12
CA VAL A 195 -13.58 -0.87 6.77
C VAL A 195 -14.73 -1.37 7.63
N LEU A 196 -14.71 -0.94 8.90
CA LEU A 196 -15.77 -1.16 9.88
C LEU A 196 -16.47 0.17 10.16
N LEU A 197 -17.79 0.14 10.34
CA LEU A 197 -18.55 1.33 10.72
C LEU A 197 -18.95 1.24 12.19
N ARG A 198 -18.60 2.27 12.97
CA ARG A 198 -19.15 2.51 14.30
C ARG A 198 -20.22 3.58 14.19
N LEU A 199 -21.46 3.15 13.92
CA LEU A 199 -22.61 4.05 13.71
C LEU A 199 -23.38 4.26 15.01
N TYR A 200 -23.59 5.52 15.36
CA TYR A 200 -24.41 5.96 16.48
C TYR A 200 -25.77 6.49 16.01
N THR A 201 -26.81 6.35 16.84
CA THR A 201 -28.17 6.80 16.50
C THR A 201 -28.33 8.31 16.40
N GLU A 202 -27.61 9.11 17.19
CA GLU A 202 -27.65 10.59 17.16
C GLU A 202 -26.37 11.24 17.73
N LYS A 203 -25.87 10.72 18.86
CA LYS A 203 -24.67 11.19 19.58
C LYS A 203 -23.81 10.02 20.06
N VAL A 204 -22.58 10.30 20.50
CA VAL A 204 -21.61 9.28 20.96
C VAL A 204 -22.14 8.45 22.15
N ASP A 205 -23.01 9.00 22.98
CA ASP A 205 -23.66 8.25 24.08
C ASP A 205 -24.91 7.47 23.63
N GLY A 206 -25.19 7.47 22.33
CA GLY A 206 -26.32 6.76 21.74
C GLY A 206 -26.10 5.26 21.67
N LYS A 207 -27.06 4.55 21.08
CA LYS A 207 -26.87 3.14 20.74
C LYS A 207 -25.94 3.03 19.53
N ILE A 208 -25.12 1.99 19.50
CA ILE A 208 -24.22 1.61 18.43
C ILE A 208 -24.85 0.48 17.61
N LEU A 209 -24.70 0.55 16.30
CA LEU A 209 -25.12 -0.51 15.40
C LEU A 209 -24.18 -1.72 15.47
N ILE A 210 -24.72 -2.89 15.79
CA ILE A 210 -24.00 -4.16 15.85
C ILE A 210 -24.59 -5.16 14.85
N GLU A 211 -23.74 -5.84 14.08
CA GLU A 211 -24.10 -7.03 13.32
C GLU A 211 -24.16 -8.22 14.30
N ALA A 212 -25.37 -8.63 14.66
CA ALA A 212 -25.61 -9.62 15.71
C ALA A 212 -25.49 -11.06 15.20
N ALA A 213 -25.97 -11.33 13.98
CA ALA A 213 -25.95 -12.66 13.38
C ALA A 213 -25.91 -12.59 11.84
N GLU A 214 -25.54 -13.71 11.21
CA GLU A 214 -25.71 -13.91 9.76
C GLU A 214 -26.27 -15.31 9.47
N GLN A 215 -27.05 -15.41 8.39
CA GLN A 215 -27.64 -16.65 7.88
C GLN A 215 -27.27 -16.81 6.41
N TYR A 216 -26.64 -17.94 6.08
CA TYR A 216 -26.20 -18.28 4.73
C TYR A 216 -27.38 -18.73 3.84
N PRO A 217 -27.19 -18.78 2.51
CA PRO A 217 -28.21 -19.29 1.58
C PRO A 217 -28.66 -20.73 1.88
N ASP A 218 -27.82 -21.53 2.53
CA ASP A 218 -28.13 -22.89 2.98
C ASP A 218 -28.95 -22.96 4.28
N GLY A 219 -29.32 -21.81 4.85
CA GLY A 219 -30.11 -21.70 6.08
C GLY A 219 -29.30 -21.75 7.37
N ARG A 220 -28.00 -22.08 7.33
CA ARG A 220 -27.16 -22.07 8.55
C ARG A 220 -27.04 -20.65 9.10
N LYS A 221 -27.38 -20.48 10.38
CA LYS A 221 -27.31 -19.19 11.10
C LYS A 221 -26.26 -19.24 12.20
N ARG A 222 -25.49 -18.16 12.37
CA ARG A 222 -24.52 -18.00 13.45
C ARG A 222 -24.56 -16.61 14.07
N GLY A 223 -24.40 -16.52 15.38
CA GLY A 223 -24.17 -15.26 16.08
C GLY A 223 -22.72 -14.81 15.92
N ILE A 224 -22.51 -13.52 15.61
CA ILE A 224 -21.17 -12.99 15.30
C ILE A 224 -20.78 -11.74 16.11
N TYR A 225 -21.75 -10.95 16.57
CA TYR A 225 -21.57 -9.75 17.40
C TYR A 225 -20.30 -8.94 17.07
N ARG A 226 -20.37 -8.14 16.01
CA ARG A 226 -19.27 -7.25 15.58
C ARG A 226 -19.78 -5.92 15.03
N LEU A 227 -18.88 -4.95 14.88
CA LEU A 227 -19.17 -3.77 14.06
C LEU A 227 -19.45 -4.21 12.61
N PRO A 228 -20.48 -3.67 11.94
CA PRO A 228 -20.69 -3.91 10.51
C PRO A 228 -19.47 -3.49 9.71
N GLY A 229 -19.06 -4.30 8.74
CA GLY A 229 -17.91 -3.98 7.92
C GLY A 229 -17.79 -4.83 6.67
N THR A 230 -16.92 -4.41 5.78
CA THR A 230 -16.63 -5.12 4.53
C THR A 230 -15.20 -4.89 4.07
N LYS A 231 -14.73 -5.77 3.18
CA LYS A 231 -13.41 -5.62 2.56
C LYS A 231 -13.43 -4.38 1.66
N LYS A 232 -12.31 -3.66 1.66
CA LYS A 232 -12.07 -2.51 0.80
C LYS A 232 -11.63 -3.00 -0.58
N ASP A 233 -12.33 -2.57 -1.62
CA ASP A 233 -11.85 -2.83 -2.97
C ASP A 233 -10.63 -1.95 -3.28
N PRO A 234 -9.73 -2.39 -4.17
CA PRO A 234 -8.45 -1.72 -4.45
C PRO A 234 -8.59 -0.25 -4.87
N HIS A 235 -9.65 0.07 -5.61
CA HIS A 235 -9.94 1.41 -6.13
C HIS A 235 -10.72 2.28 -5.14
N GLU A 236 -11.41 1.69 -4.16
CA GLU A 236 -12.28 2.42 -3.22
C GLU A 236 -11.48 3.02 -2.06
N ASN A 237 -11.69 4.29 -1.77
CA ASN A 237 -11.29 4.87 -0.48
C ASN A 237 -12.28 4.49 0.64
N SER A 238 -11.98 4.84 1.88
CA SER A 238 -12.81 4.40 3.01
C SER A 238 -14.20 5.06 3.02
N ARG A 239 -14.33 6.24 2.40
CA ARG A 239 -15.61 6.92 2.20
C ARG A 239 -16.50 6.17 1.22
N GLU A 240 -15.95 5.68 0.12
CA GLU A 240 -16.67 4.87 -0.86
C GLU A 240 -17.10 3.53 -0.24
N VAL A 241 -16.22 2.87 0.52
CA VAL A 241 -16.58 1.63 1.23
C VAL A 241 -17.69 1.87 2.25
N ALA A 242 -17.64 2.97 3.02
CA ALA A 242 -18.68 3.31 3.98
C ALA A 242 -20.03 3.51 3.29
N GLN A 243 -20.05 4.24 2.17
CA GLN A 243 -21.27 4.45 1.36
C GLN A 243 -21.81 3.13 0.80
N ARG A 244 -20.94 2.29 0.22
CA ARG A 244 -21.31 0.97 -0.28
C ARG A 244 -21.85 0.08 0.84
N LEU A 245 -21.28 0.13 2.05
CA LEU A 245 -21.77 -0.63 3.18
C LEU A 245 -23.17 -0.17 3.63
N LEU A 246 -23.42 1.15 3.68
CA LEU A 246 -24.76 1.67 3.95
C LEU A 246 -25.78 1.14 2.94
N GLN A 247 -25.43 1.10 1.66
CA GLN A 247 -26.31 0.67 0.59
C GLN A 247 -26.51 -0.85 0.53
N ASP A 248 -25.42 -1.59 0.34
CA ASP A 248 -25.47 -3.00 -0.08
C ASP A 248 -25.64 -3.96 1.10
N VAL A 249 -25.33 -3.52 2.33
CA VAL A 249 -25.31 -4.37 3.51
C VAL A 249 -26.34 -3.93 4.55
N LEU A 250 -26.41 -2.63 4.83
CA LEU A 250 -27.22 -2.12 5.94
C LEU A 250 -28.65 -1.73 5.53
N ASN A 251 -28.92 -1.60 4.24
CA ASN A 251 -30.16 -1.05 3.70
C ASN A 251 -30.48 0.36 4.25
N MET A 252 -29.42 1.17 4.38
CA MET A 252 -29.41 2.53 4.93
C MET A 252 -29.13 3.60 3.86
N ALA A 253 -29.29 3.29 2.57
CA ALA A 253 -29.03 4.25 1.48
C ALA A 253 -29.86 5.54 1.58
N GLU A 254 -31.06 5.47 2.16
CA GLU A 254 -31.94 6.63 2.37
C GLU A 254 -31.75 7.31 3.74
N CYS A 255 -30.84 6.82 4.57
CA CYS A 255 -30.50 7.47 5.84
C CYS A 255 -29.41 8.52 5.61
N SER A 256 -29.53 9.68 6.26
CA SER A 256 -28.43 10.65 6.34
C SER A 256 -27.48 10.22 7.46
N VAL A 257 -26.25 9.88 7.06
CA VAL A 257 -25.18 9.52 7.99
C VAL A 257 -24.02 10.49 7.83
N GLN A 258 -23.62 11.12 8.93
CA GLN A 258 -22.42 11.96 8.99
C GLN A 258 -21.24 11.13 9.49
N PHE A 259 -20.23 10.96 8.66
CA PHE A 259 -19.01 10.22 8.99
C PHE A 259 -17.86 11.15 9.36
N ASP A 260 -17.02 10.69 10.27
CA ASP A 260 -15.69 11.25 10.54
C ASP A 260 -14.62 10.36 9.88
N PHE A 261 -13.97 10.89 8.84
CA PHE A 261 -12.89 10.20 8.13
C PHE A 261 -11.50 10.70 8.54
N GLU A 262 -11.43 11.76 9.35
CA GLU A 262 -10.18 12.36 9.81
C GLU A 262 -9.69 11.66 11.08
N ASP A 263 -10.62 11.20 11.92
CA ASP A 263 -10.34 10.54 13.20
C ASP A 263 -10.66 9.04 13.17
N LYS A 264 -10.00 8.35 12.25
CA LYS A 264 -10.17 6.91 12.08
C LYS A 264 -9.23 6.12 12.97
N GLU A 265 -9.75 5.05 13.57
CA GLU A 265 -8.95 4.09 14.30
C GLU A 265 -8.49 2.99 13.35
N VAL A 266 -7.20 2.65 13.34
CA VAL A 266 -6.65 1.59 12.49
C VAL A 266 -5.99 0.56 13.38
N PHE A 267 -6.30 -0.71 13.12
CA PHE A 267 -5.82 -1.83 13.91
C PHE A 267 -5.58 -3.07 13.05
N GLU A 268 -4.74 -4.00 13.51
CA GLU A 268 -4.41 -5.23 12.78
C GLU A 268 -4.89 -6.47 13.54
N GLU A 269 -5.57 -7.38 12.84
CA GLU A 269 -6.01 -8.66 13.40
C GLU A 269 -5.49 -9.79 12.54
N GLU A 270 -4.65 -10.64 13.13
CA GLU A 270 -4.09 -11.79 12.46
C GLU A 270 -4.89 -13.06 12.76
N MET A 271 -5.21 -13.82 11.72
CA MET A 271 -5.81 -15.14 11.84
C MET A 271 -5.43 -16.05 10.67
N MET A 272 -5.56 -17.36 10.89
CA MET A 272 -5.41 -18.33 9.80
C MET A 272 -6.58 -18.20 8.82
N SER A 273 -6.28 -18.12 7.52
CA SER A 273 -7.32 -18.15 6.49
C SER A 273 -7.74 -19.60 6.22
N PRO A 274 -9.02 -19.96 6.40
CA PRO A 274 -9.52 -21.28 5.97
C PRO A 274 -9.39 -21.47 4.45
N SER A 275 -9.44 -20.38 3.68
CA SER A 275 -9.42 -20.44 2.21
C SER A 275 -8.03 -20.61 1.60
N PHE A 276 -6.96 -20.26 2.33
CA PHE A 276 -5.58 -20.33 1.83
C PHE A 276 -4.70 -21.04 2.86
N PRO A 277 -4.65 -22.39 2.81
CA PRO A 277 -3.92 -23.19 3.80
C PRO A 277 -2.47 -22.76 3.95
N GLY A 278 -2.00 -22.65 5.20
CA GLY A 278 -0.63 -22.22 5.51
C GLY A 278 -0.36 -20.72 5.35
N VAL A 279 -1.30 -19.94 4.82
CA VAL A 279 -1.16 -18.48 4.66
C VAL A 279 -1.88 -17.76 5.81
N ARG A 280 -1.09 -17.20 6.73
CA ARG A 280 -1.59 -16.29 7.77
C ARG A 280 -2.15 -15.03 7.11
N THR A 281 -3.33 -14.59 7.55
CA THR A 281 -3.97 -13.38 7.03
C THR A 281 -4.01 -12.31 8.11
N VAL A 282 -3.50 -11.13 7.80
CA VAL A 282 -3.65 -9.93 8.61
C VAL A 282 -4.74 -9.06 8.02
N TYR A 283 -5.79 -8.83 8.79
CA TYR A 283 -6.83 -7.88 8.45
C TYR A 283 -6.45 -6.52 9.04
N ARG A 284 -6.10 -5.56 8.17
CA ARG A 284 -5.94 -4.17 8.56
C ARG A 284 -7.31 -3.52 8.57
N LYS A 285 -7.85 -3.32 9.77
CA LYS A 285 -9.20 -2.81 9.99
C LYS A 285 -9.14 -1.31 10.25
N GLU A 286 -9.96 -0.57 9.54
CA GLU A 286 -10.20 0.86 9.74
C GLU A 286 -11.61 1.03 10.32
N ILE A 287 -11.73 1.55 11.54
CA ILE A 287 -13.02 1.94 12.11
C ILE A 287 -13.31 3.38 11.71
N VAL A 288 -14.39 3.56 10.94
CA VAL A 288 -14.95 4.87 10.61
C VAL A 288 -16.15 5.12 11.50
N GLN A 289 -16.10 6.20 12.26
CA GLN A 289 -17.21 6.61 13.11
C GLN A 289 -18.26 7.36 12.27
N GLY A 290 -19.54 7.13 12.56
CA GLY A 290 -20.62 7.90 11.95
C GLY A 290 -21.83 8.09 12.86
N PHE A 291 -22.65 9.08 12.53
CA PHE A 291 -23.87 9.42 13.25
C PHE A 291 -25.03 9.44 12.28
N VAL A 292 -26.11 8.75 12.61
CA VAL A 292 -27.38 8.88 11.88
C VAL A 292 -27.99 10.22 12.28
N THR A 293 -28.03 11.19 11.37
CA THR A 293 -28.41 12.58 11.70
C THR A 293 -29.83 12.94 11.30
N SER A 294 -30.34 12.31 10.24
CA SER A 294 -31.70 12.54 9.76
C SER A 294 -32.12 11.47 8.74
N GLY A 295 -33.41 11.35 8.49
CA GLY A 295 -33.96 10.48 7.47
C GLY A 295 -35.47 10.65 7.43
N SER A 296 -36.13 10.17 6.38
CA SER A 296 -37.59 10.07 6.43
C SER A 296 -37.98 9.12 7.57
N THR A 297 -39.12 9.37 8.22
CA THR A 297 -39.61 8.49 9.29
C THR A 297 -39.68 7.02 8.84
N ALA A 298 -40.09 6.79 7.59
CA ALA A 298 -40.12 5.45 7.00
C ALA A 298 -38.71 4.85 6.86
N SER A 299 -37.73 5.62 6.36
CA SER A 299 -36.35 5.15 6.20
C SER A 299 -35.72 4.80 7.55
N LEU A 300 -35.97 5.61 8.60
CA LEU A 300 -35.50 5.35 9.96
C LEU A 300 -36.17 4.11 10.58
N GLN A 301 -37.48 3.95 10.41
CA GLN A 301 -38.22 2.79 10.92
C GLN A 301 -37.74 1.46 10.31
N ARG A 302 -37.38 1.45 9.02
CA ARG A 302 -36.83 0.25 8.35
C ARG A 302 -35.53 -0.24 8.98
N VAL A 303 -34.74 0.66 9.56
CA VAL A 303 -33.50 0.34 10.27
C VAL A 303 -33.68 0.39 11.78
N GLY A 304 -34.91 0.22 12.24
CA GLY A 304 -35.25 0.08 13.65
C GLY A 304 -35.21 1.37 14.46
N LEU A 305 -35.11 2.55 13.85
CA LEU A 305 -35.10 3.83 14.55
C LEU A 305 -36.48 4.50 14.56
N PRO A 306 -36.82 5.27 15.63
CA PRO A 306 -35.98 5.63 16.78
C PRO A 306 -36.00 4.60 17.93
N THR A 307 -36.80 3.54 17.86
CA THR A 307 -37.00 2.60 18.98
C THR A 307 -35.74 1.76 19.30
N GLY A 308 -34.85 1.61 18.33
CA GLY A 308 -33.72 0.69 18.36
C GLY A 308 -34.15 -0.76 18.17
N ALA A 309 -35.21 -1.02 17.40
CA ALA A 309 -35.67 -2.36 17.08
C ALA A 309 -34.65 -3.12 16.20
N PRO A 310 -34.55 -4.46 16.32
CA PRO A 310 -33.71 -5.25 15.43
C PRO A 310 -34.27 -5.24 13.99
N TRP A 311 -33.39 -5.39 13.02
CA TRP A 311 -33.78 -5.61 11.62
C TRP A 311 -32.82 -6.56 10.91
N SER A 312 -33.12 -6.89 9.66
CA SER A 312 -32.22 -7.67 8.82
C SER A 312 -32.16 -7.13 7.40
N SER A 313 -31.07 -7.46 6.70
CA SER A 313 -30.87 -7.14 5.28
C SER A 313 -30.25 -8.35 4.57
N GLU A 314 -30.62 -8.57 3.30
CA GLU A 314 -30.05 -9.60 2.44
C GLU A 314 -29.00 -8.98 1.53
N ASP A 315 -27.78 -9.53 1.53
CA ASP A 315 -26.70 -9.07 0.64
C ASP A 315 -26.79 -9.70 -0.77
N ALA A 316 -25.92 -9.23 -1.68
CA ALA A 316 -25.85 -9.73 -3.05
C ALA A 316 -25.56 -11.24 -3.16
N LYS A 317 -25.03 -11.87 -2.11
CA LYS A 317 -24.74 -13.31 -2.03
C LYS A 317 -25.88 -14.09 -1.37
N LYS A 318 -27.04 -13.47 -1.15
CA LYS A 318 -28.20 -14.09 -0.49
C LYS A 318 -27.92 -14.47 0.96
N THR A 319 -26.96 -13.80 1.61
CA THR A 319 -26.72 -13.94 3.05
C THR A 319 -27.55 -12.90 3.79
N VAL A 320 -28.40 -13.35 4.72
CA VAL A 320 -29.22 -12.47 5.56
C VAL A 320 -28.43 -12.08 6.79
N LYS A 321 -28.22 -10.79 7.00
CA LYS A 321 -27.52 -10.21 8.15
C LYS A 321 -28.52 -9.60 9.10
N TYR A 322 -28.33 -9.82 10.40
CA TYR A 322 -29.21 -9.33 11.47
C TYR A 322 -28.49 -8.26 12.27
N PHE A 323 -29.19 -7.16 12.53
CA PHE A 323 -28.64 -5.95 13.12
C PHE A 323 -29.42 -5.54 14.35
N GLU A 324 -28.69 -5.04 15.35
CA GLU A 324 -29.24 -4.58 16.62
C GLU A 324 -28.57 -3.27 17.05
N TRP A 325 -29.36 -2.35 17.59
CA TRP A 325 -28.86 -1.14 18.25
C TRP A 325 -28.57 -1.45 19.72
N MET A 326 -27.30 -1.43 20.11
CA MET A 326 -26.84 -1.78 21.47
C MET A 326 -26.21 -0.58 22.17
N THR A 327 -26.35 -0.46 23.49
CA THR A 327 -25.46 0.45 24.25
C THR A 327 -24.03 -0.11 24.26
N GLU A 328 -23.01 0.73 24.50
CA GLU A 328 -21.62 0.26 24.63
C GLU A 328 -21.52 -0.89 25.65
N LYS A 329 -22.16 -0.74 26.81
CA LYS A 329 -22.21 -1.80 27.84
C LYS A 329 -22.80 -3.12 27.33
N GLN A 330 -23.83 -3.07 26.49
CA GLN A 330 -24.43 -4.27 25.90
C GLN A 330 -23.49 -4.93 24.87
N ALA A 331 -22.85 -4.12 24.03
CA ALA A 331 -21.87 -4.59 23.05
C ALA A 331 -20.62 -5.18 23.75
N ASP A 332 -20.12 -4.54 24.81
CA ASP A 332 -19.01 -5.03 25.63
C ASP A 332 -19.36 -6.36 26.31
N ALA A 333 -20.59 -6.50 26.84
CA ALA A 333 -21.08 -7.76 27.40
C ALA A 333 -21.14 -8.89 26.35
N LYS A 334 -21.23 -8.55 25.07
CA LYS A 334 -21.13 -9.48 23.93
C LYS A 334 -19.70 -9.60 23.36
N LYS A 335 -18.72 -8.94 23.99
CA LYS A 335 -17.31 -8.89 23.59
C LYS A 335 -17.09 -8.31 22.18
N VAL A 336 -17.92 -7.35 21.79
CA VAL A 336 -17.72 -6.63 20.52
C VAL A 336 -16.49 -5.73 20.63
N LYS A 337 -15.52 -5.85 19.73
CA LYS A 337 -14.39 -4.91 19.64
C LYS A 337 -14.88 -3.59 19.03
N LEU A 338 -15.18 -2.61 19.89
CA LEU A 338 -15.70 -1.29 19.50
C LEU A 338 -14.62 -0.27 19.14
N LYS A 339 -13.39 -0.47 19.64
CA LYS A 339 -12.24 0.44 19.49
C LYS A 339 -10.98 -0.37 19.15
N ALA A 340 -10.00 0.29 18.54
CA ALA A 340 -8.64 -0.22 18.46
C ALA A 340 -8.02 -0.25 19.87
N ASP A 341 -7.20 -1.26 20.16
CA ASP A 341 -6.54 -1.32 21.46
C ASP A 341 -5.42 -0.26 21.50
N SER A 342 -5.31 0.50 22.59
CA SER A 342 -4.33 1.59 22.71
C SER A 342 -2.87 1.12 22.70
N SER A 343 -2.63 -0.19 22.84
CA SER A 343 -1.32 -0.82 22.85
C SER A 343 -0.91 -1.37 21.48
N GLU A 344 -1.70 -1.16 20.42
CA GLU A 344 -1.34 -1.69 19.12
C GLU A 344 -0.09 -1.01 18.55
N GLU A 345 0.96 -1.81 18.39
CA GLU A 345 2.26 -1.37 17.93
C GLU A 345 2.22 -0.87 16.48
N VAL A 346 3.20 -0.04 16.11
CA VAL A 346 3.40 0.37 14.72
C VAL A 346 3.55 -0.87 13.84
N SER A 347 2.61 -1.06 12.90
CA SER A 347 2.59 -2.23 12.01
C SER A 347 3.98 -2.59 11.47
N GLY A 348 4.43 -3.81 11.77
CA GLY A 348 5.69 -4.37 11.27
C GLY A 348 5.64 -4.79 9.80
N LEU A 349 4.47 -4.68 9.15
CA LEU A 349 4.27 -5.19 7.80
C LEU A 349 5.00 -4.34 6.77
N VAL A 350 5.79 -4.97 5.91
CA VAL A 350 6.56 -4.34 4.83
C VAL A 350 6.43 -5.15 3.54
N MET A 351 6.66 -4.53 2.39
CA MET A 351 6.60 -5.26 1.11
C MET A 351 7.62 -6.40 1.08
N ALA A 352 7.20 -7.57 0.60
CA ALA A 352 8.12 -8.69 0.39
C ALA A 352 9.13 -8.33 -0.72
N PRO A 353 10.39 -8.81 -0.65
CA PRO A 353 11.32 -8.61 -1.76
C PRO A 353 10.85 -9.51 -2.92
N ILE A 354 10.89 -9.01 -4.15
CA ILE A 354 10.47 -9.79 -5.32
C ILE A 354 11.58 -9.87 -6.35
N GLY A 355 11.69 -10.96 -7.11
CA GLY A 355 12.74 -11.09 -8.12
C GLY A 355 14.02 -11.72 -7.58
N LEU A 356 15.16 -11.40 -8.21
CA LEU A 356 16.40 -12.17 -8.07
C LEU A 356 17.48 -11.34 -7.34
N ASN A 357 18.20 -11.99 -6.42
CA ASN A 357 19.44 -11.43 -5.86
C ASN A 357 20.55 -11.37 -6.93
N GLU A 358 21.69 -10.76 -6.61
CA GLU A 358 22.75 -10.49 -7.58
C GLU A 358 23.31 -11.78 -8.23
N GLU A 359 23.50 -12.83 -7.43
CA GLU A 359 24.03 -14.12 -7.88
C GLU A 359 23.01 -14.89 -8.74
N ASP A 360 21.77 -14.99 -8.27
CA ASP A 360 20.69 -15.63 -8.99
C ASP A 360 20.38 -14.90 -10.31
N LEU A 361 20.45 -13.56 -10.30
CA LEU A 361 20.27 -12.74 -11.49
C LEU A 361 21.38 -13.00 -12.51
N ARG A 362 22.65 -13.01 -12.07
CA ARG A 362 23.78 -13.32 -12.95
C ARG A 362 23.59 -14.67 -13.62
N LYS A 363 23.33 -15.71 -12.82
CA LYS A 363 23.09 -17.07 -13.32
C LYS A 363 21.92 -17.14 -14.29
N TYR A 364 20.81 -16.45 -13.97
CA TYR A 364 19.65 -16.38 -14.84
C TYR A 364 20.00 -15.74 -16.19
N LEU A 365 20.72 -14.61 -16.20
CA LEU A 365 21.11 -13.91 -17.42
C LEU A 365 22.06 -14.76 -18.29
N GLU A 366 23.07 -15.40 -17.69
CA GLU A 366 24.01 -16.29 -18.38
C GLU A 366 23.30 -17.50 -18.98
N THR A 367 22.41 -18.14 -18.22
CA THR A 367 21.58 -19.28 -18.70
C THR A 367 20.75 -18.88 -19.92
N ASN A 368 20.32 -17.62 -19.97
CA ASN A 368 19.55 -17.05 -21.07
C ASN A 368 20.41 -16.32 -22.11
N LYS A 369 21.71 -16.60 -22.15
CA LYS A 369 22.64 -16.10 -23.19
C LYS A 369 22.77 -14.57 -23.22
N VAL A 370 22.49 -13.89 -22.11
CA VAL A 370 22.74 -12.44 -21.95
C VAL A 370 24.19 -12.24 -21.48
N ASP A 371 24.94 -11.41 -22.20
CA ASP A 371 26.34 -11.11 -21.88
C ASP A 371 26.45 -10.20 -20.64
N VAL A 372 26.64 -10.82 -19.48
CA VAL A 372 26.79 -10.13 -18.19
C VAL A 372 28.05 -9.26 -18.10
N SER A 373 29.05 -9.46 -18.97
CA SER A 373 30.29 -8.68 -18.95
C SER A 373 30.11 -7.22 -19.39
N LYS A 374 28.98 -6.90 -20.03
CA LYS A 374 28.59 -5.56 -20.46
C LYS A 374 27.98 -4.71 -19.34
N PHE A 375 27.55 -5.31 -18.24
CA PHE A 375 26.96 -4.58 -17.12
C PHE A 375 28.05 -3.85 -16.31
N GLY A 376 27.74 -2.62 -15.89
CA GLY A 376 28.69 -1.74 -15.17
C GLY A 376 29.74 -1.08 -16.05
N ARG A 377 29.56 -1.08 -17.39
CA ARG A 377 30.40 -0.36 -18.35
C ARG A 377 29.61 0.78 -18.99
N ASP A 378 30.30 1.87 -19.33
CA ASP A 378 29.71 3.06 -19.97
C ASP A 378 28.50 3.61 -19.19
N HIS A 379 27.31 3.59 -19.80
CA HIS A 379 26.03 3.99 -19.19
C HIS A 379 25.20 2.80 -18.70
N ALA A 380 25.72 1.57 -18.78
CA ALA A 380 25.02 0.37 -18.33
C ALA A 380 25.02 0.28 -16.81
N LYS A 381 23.88 -0.15 -16.24
CA LYS A 381 23.80 -0.45 -14.81
C LYS A 381 24.67 -1.65 -14.48
N THR A 382 25.12 -1.73 -13.24
CA THR A 382 25.74 -2.93 -12.67
C THR A 382 24.70 -4.04 -12.45
N ILE A 383 25.15 -5.30 -12.35
CA ILE A 383 24.26 -6.42 -11.98
C ILE A 383 23.63 -6.18 -10.60
N LYS A 384 24.39 -5.60 -9.67
CA LYS A 384 23.89 -5.21 -8.35
C LYS A 384 22.72 -4.23 -8.45
N GLU A 385 22.86 -3.14 -9.21
CA GLU A 385 21.77 -2.16 -9.38
C GLU A 385 20.55 -2.76 -10.08
N PHE A 386 20.76 -3.69 -11.02
CA PHE A 386 19.66 -4.40 -11.66
C PHE A 386 18.95 -5.34 -10.69
N SER A 387 19.69 -6.12 -9.90
CA SER A 387 19.12 -6.95 -8.83
C SER A 387 18.34 -6.11 -7.83
N SER A 388 18.88 -4.98 -7.40
CA SER A 388 18.17 -4.05 -6.50
C SER A 388 16.89 -3.52 -7.11
N GLU A 389 16.88 -3.22 -8.41
CA GLU A 389 15.68 -2.80 -9.13
C GLU A 389 14.60 -3.90 -9.14
N LEU A 390 14.99 -5.16 -9.42
CA LEU A 390 14.08 -6.30 -9.39
C LEU A 390 13.52 -6.53 -7.98
N ILE A 391 14.39 -6.53 -6.96
CA ILE A 391 14.05 -6.71 -5.52
C ILE A 391 13.01 -5.70 -5.05
N LYS A 392 13.14 -4.44 -5.49
CA LYS A 392 12.21 -3.36 -5.20
C LYS A 392 10.90 -3.48 -5.98
N GLY A 393 10.84 -4.35 -6.98
CA GLY A 393 9.70 -4.49 -7.86
C GLY A 393 9.58 -3.35 -8.85
N GLU A 394 10.67 -2.66 -9.15
CA GLU A 394 10.67 -1.57 -10.14
C GLU A 394 10.65 -2.10 -11.58
N SER A 395 11.02 -3.36 -11.77
CA SER A 395 10.87 -4.09 -13.02
C SER A 395 10.70 -5.58 -12.76
N SER A 396 10.32 -6.33 -13.79
CA SER A 396 10.31 -7.79 -13.78
C SER A 396 11.04 -8.35 -14.99
N LEU A 397 11.48 -9.61 -14.89
CA LEU A 397 12.05 -10.36 -16.01
C LEU A 397 11.05 -11.40 -16.49
N MET A 398 10.91 -11.52 -17.80
CA MET A 398 10.12 -12.54 -18.48
C MET A 398 10.93 -13.13 -19.64
N GLN A 399 10.51 -14.29 -20.13
CA GLN A 399 10.94 -14.83 -21.41
C GLN A 399 9.83 -14.63 -22.43
N ASP A 400 10.19 -14.28 -23.67
CA ASP A 400 9.25 -14.25 -24.77
C ASP A 400 9.03 -15.66 -25.38
N GLN A 401 8.26 -15.73 -26.46
CA GLN A 401 7.98 -17.00 -27.16
C GLN A 401 9.25 -17.66 -27.74
N ASN A 402 10.33 -16.90 -27.93
CA ASN A 402 11.61 -17.37 -28.44
C ASN A 402 12.60 -17.70 -27.31
N GLY A 403 12.20 -17.52 -26.05
CA GLY A 403 13.05 -17.69 -24.88
C GLY A 403 13.99 -16.51 -24.61
N GLU A 404 13.83 -15.38 -25.29
CA GLU A 404 14.64 -14.18 -25.05
C GLU A 404 14.20 -13.46 -23.78
N VAL A 405 15.17 -12.94 -23.02
CA VAL A 405 14.88 -12.19 -21.79
C VAL A 405 14.34 -10.80 -22.13
N ILE A 406 13.15 -10.52 -21.58
CA ILE A 406 12.51 -9.22 -21.61
C ILE A 406 12.50 -8.65 -20.19
N ARG A 407 12.87 -7.38 -20.07
CA ARG A 407 12.65 -6.58 -18.87
C ARG A 407 11.35 -5.79 -19.02
N ASN A 408 10.37 -6.02 -18.15
CA ASN A 408 9.16 -5.21 -18.13
C ASN A 408 9.23 -4.12 -17.07
N VAL A 409 8.70 -2.95 -17.41
CA VAL A 409 8.50 -1.85 -16.48
C VAL A 409 7.04 -1.43 -16.55
N ASP A 410 6.30 -1.71 -15.50
CA ASP A 410 4.93 -1.22 -15.35
C ASP A 410 4.93 0.16 -14.71
N LEU A 411 4.21 1.09 -15.32
CA LEU A 411 4.05 2.45 -14.83
C LEU A 411 2.58 2.73 -14.59
N VAL A 412 2.24 3.20 -13.39
CA VAL A 412 0.96 3.85 -13.14
C VAL A 412 1.17 5.35 -13.23
N ILE A 413 0.36 5.98 -14.07
CA ILE A 413 0.33 7.41 -14.31
C ILE A 413 -1.04 7.92 -13.87
N MET A 414 -1.08 8.98 -13.08
CA MET A 414 -2.33 9.53 -12.55
C MET A 414 -2.70 10.81 -13.29
N ARG A 415 -3.87 10.81 -13.93
CA ARG A 415 -4.55 12.01 -14.41
C ARG A 415 -5.44 12.53 -13.29
N ILE A 416 -4.90 13.43 -12.46
CA ILE A 416 -5.60 13.96 -11.29
C ILE A 416 -6.32 15.25 -11.67
N ILE A 417 -7.64 15.24 -11.55
CA ILE A 417 -8.54 16.36 -11.85
C ILE A 417 -8.84 17.12 -10.56
N SER A 418 -8.72 18.44 -10.62
CA SER A 418 -9.04 19.37 -9.52
C SER A 418 -10.52 19.31 -9.11
N PRO A 419 -10.89 19.83 -7.92
CA PRO A 419 -12.29 19.81 -7.46
C PRO A 419 -13.28 20.57 -8.35
N ASN A 420 -12.82 21.54 -9.15
CA ASN A 420 -13.64 22.29 -10.11
C ASN A 420 -13.87 21.51 -11.43
N GLY A 421 -13.14 20.41 -11.67
CA GLY A 421 -13.25 19.58 -12.86
C GLY A 421 -12.46 20.07 -14.08
N SER A 422 -11.78 21.21 -14.03
CA SER A 422 -11.15 21.84 -15.21
C SER A 422 -9.64 21.67 -15.31
N ASP A 423 -8.95 21.50 -14.18
CA ASP A 423 -7.49 21.59 -14.12
C ASP A 423 -6.87 20.22 -13.84
N LEU A 424 -5.67 20.00 -14.38
CA LEU A 424 -4.90 18.78 -14.21
C LEU A 424 -3.65 19.03 -13.38
N LEU A 425 -3.37 18.11 -12.44
CA LEU A 425 -2.14 18.19 -11.64
C LEU A 425 -0.95 17.69 -12.46
N VAL A 426 0.07 18.54 -12.59
CA VAL A 426 1.28 18.26 -13.37
C VAL A 426 2.52 18.40 -12.47
N GLN A 427 3.42 17.43 -12.56
CA GLN A 427 4.76 17.51 -11.98
C GLN A 427 5.67 18.31 -12.91
N THR A 428 6.00 19.54 -12.53
CA THR A 428 6.68 20.50 -13.41
C THR A 428 8.20 20.56 -13.22
N GLU A 429 8.68 20.37 -11.99
CA GLU A 429 10.10 20.51 -11.65
C GLU A 429 10.55 19.47 -10.63
N GLN A 430 11.81 19.04 -10.75
CA GLN A 430 12.56 18.32 -9.72
C GLN A 430 13.80 19.14 -9.36
N THR A 431 13.94 19.46 -8.08
CA THR A 431 15.14 20.07 -7.50
C THR A 431 15.93 19.00 -6.74
N PHE A 432 17.18 18.79 -7.09
CA PHE A 432 18.08 17.82 -6.43
C PHE A 432 18.72 18.44 -5.18
N ALA A 433 19.43 17.61 -4.40
CA ALA A 433 20.07 18.04 -3.15
C ALA A 433 21.16 19.12 -3.35
N ASP A 434 21.79 19.16 -4.53
CA ASP A 434 22.74 20.19 -4.96
C ASP A 434 22.06 21.45 -5.50
N SER A 435 20.74 21.58 -5.32
CA SER A 435 19.88 22.65 -5.85
C SER A 435 19.79 22.72 -7.38
N THR A 436 20.33 21.75 -8.11
CA THR A 436 20.11 21.66 -9.56
C THR A 436 18.64 21.37 -9.84
N LYS A 437 18.11 21.99 -10.90
CA LYS A 437 16.70 21.90 -11.27
C LYS A 437 16.56 21.25 -12.64
N THR A 438 15.64 20.31 -12.74
CA THR A 438 15.24 19.70 -14.01
C THR A 438 13.76 19.91 -14.23
N ARG A 439 13.41 20.48 -15.39
CA ARG A 439 12.02 20.60 -15.84
C ARG A 439 11.53 19.22 -16.29
N LEU A 440 10.36 18.82 -15.81
CA LEU A 440 9.80 17.49 -16.04
C LEU A 440 8.56 17.52 -16.93
N ASP A 441 7.63 18.44 -16.65
CA ASP A 441 6.34 18.60 -17.34
C ASP A 441 5.65 17.26 -17.65
N ARG A 442 5.32 16.50 -16.61
CA ARG A 442 4.68 15.18 -16.75
C ARG A 442 3.58 14.98 -15.72
N LEU A 443 2.68 14.04 -16.00
CA LEU A 443 1.70 13.60 -15.01
C LEU A 443 2.40 12.84 -13.86
N PRO A 444 1.90 12.94 -12.61
CA PRO A 444 2.40 12.15 -11.49
C PRO A 444 2.35 10.64 -11.79
N GLY A 445 3.40 9.91 -11.42
CA GLY A 445 3.48 8.49 -11.72
C GLY A 445 4.52 7.73 -10.91
N ALA A 446 4.38 6.40 -10.89
CA ALA A 446 5.31 5.50 -10.23
C ALA A 446 5.38 4.16 -10.95
N LYS A 447 6.49 3.45 -10.76
CA LYS A 447 6.61 2.06 -11.17
C LYS A 447 5.70 1.18 -10.29
N ARG A 448 4.89 0.32 -10.93
CA ARG A 448 4.06 -0.69 -10.27
C ARG A 448 4.89 -1.92 -10.01
N ARG A 449 4.72 -2.51 -8.83
CA ARG A 449 5.33 -3.80 -8.51
C ARG A 449 4.51 -4.96 -9.09
N PRO A 450 5.14 -6.05 -9.56
CA PRO A 450 4.44 -7.27 -10.00
C PRO A 450 3.44 -7.86 -8.99
N ASP A 451 3.67 -7.65 -7.69
CA ASP A 451 2.81 -8.10 -6.59
C ASP A 451 1.82 -7.02 -6.11
N GLU A 452 1.63 -5.94 -6.87
CA GLU A 452 0.80 -4.78 -6.53
C GLU A 452 -0.18 -4.46 -7.68
N SER A 453 -1.45 -4.18 -7.36
CA SER A 453 -2.39 -3.70 -8.37
C SER A 453 -2.17 -2.23 -8.71
N GLN A 454 -2.64 -1.80 -9.89
CA GLN A 454 -2.46 -0.42 -10.34
C GLN A 454 -3.09 0.62 -9.38
N PHE A 455 -4.18 0.27 -8.70
CA PHE A 455 -4.83 1.17 -7.74
C PHE A 455 -4.05 1.27 -6.42
N LEU A 456 -3.39 0.19 -6.01
CA LEU A 456 -2.49 0.23 -4.85
C LEU A 456 -1.27 1.11 -5.12
N THR A 457 -0.71 1.03 -6.33
CA THR A 457 0.33 1.97 -6.78
C THR A 457 -0.19 3.40 -6.82
N ALA A 458 -1.42 3.64 -7.30
CA ALA A 458 -2.04 4.98 -7.29
C ALA A 458 -2.17 5.54 -5.86
N ARG A 459 -2.65 4.72 -4.90
CA ARG A 459 -2.67 5.10 -3.47
C ARG A 459 -1.28 5.39 -2.91
N ARG A 460 -0.27 4.64 -3.35
CA ARG A 460 1.13 4.89 -2.98
C ARG A 460 1.62 6.22 -3.55
N ILE A 461 1.25 6.60 -4.78
CA ILE A 461 1.53 7.92 -5.36
C ILE A 461 0.89 9.02 -4.51
N LEU A 462 -0.42 8.93 -4.25
CA LEU A 462 -1.17 9.89 -3.42
C LEU A 462 -0.49 10.09 -2.05
N ARG A 463 -0.26 9.00 -1.32
CA ARG A 463 0.26 9.06 0.05
C ARG A 463 1.74 9.41 0.14
N ARG A 464 2.59 8.81 -0.70
CA ARG A 464 4.05 8.96 -0.59
C ARG A 464 4.58 10.15 -1.37
N GLN A 465 4.11 10.36 -2.60
CA GLN A 465 4.64 11.41 -3.49
C GLN A 465 3.87 12.72 -3.38
N LEU A 466 2.54 12.67 -3.25
CA LEU A 466 1.70 13.87 -3.26
C LEU A 466 1.27 14.33 -1.86
N LYS A 467 1.40 13.47 -0.84
CA LYS A 467 0.93 13.72 0.54
C LYS A 467 -0.56 14.05 0.62
N ILE A 468 -1.35 13.55 -0.33
CA ILE A 468 -2.82 13.71 -0.36
C ILE A 468 -3.45 12.54 0.37
N ASP A 469 -4.46 12.81 1.21
CA ASP A 469 -5.26 11.74 1.82
C ASP A 469 -6.09 11.03 0.74
N GLU A 470 -6.04 9.70 0.73
CA GLU A 470 -6.82 8.91 -0.21
C GLU A 470 -8.34 9.07 -0.05
N ASN A 471 -8.84 9.47 1.13
CA ASN A 471 -10.24 9.78 1.36
C ASN A 471 -10.69 11.10 0.71
N GLN A 472 -9.75 11.90 0.19
CA GLN A 472 -10.01 13.11 -0.59
C GLN A 472 -9.91 12.88 -2.10
N VAL A 473 -9.65 11.64 -2.52
CA VAL A 473 -9.48 11.29 -3.94
C VAL A 473 -10.39 10.12 -4.30
N ARG A 474 -11.15 10.26 -5.38
CA ARG A 474 -11.87 9.15 -6.01
C ARG A 474 -11.04 8.62 -7.19
N LEU A 475 -10.82 7.31 -7.25
CA LEU A 475 -10.14 6.66 -8.37
C LEU A 475 -11.17 6.08 -9.34
N ASP A 476 -11.06 6.42 -10.62
CA ASP A 476 -11.93 5.87 -11.65
C ASP A 476 -11.44 4.49 -12.09
N ASN A 477 -12.19 3.46 -11.69
CA ASN A 477 -11.89 2.08 -12.05
C ASN A 477 -12.42 1.66 -13.43
N LYS A 478 -13.27 2.45 -14.06
CA LYS A 478 -13.88 2.15 -15.37
C LYS A 478 -13.06 2.70 -16.52
N ASN A 479 -12.39 3.83 -16.31
CA ASN A 479 -11.65 4.56 -17.35
C ASN A 479 -10.13 4.44 -17.23
N CYS A 480 -9.61 3.24 -16.92
CA CYS A 480 -8.17 2.96 -16.98
C CYS A 480 -7.73 2.71 -18.44
N GLN A 481 -6.72 3.45 -18.90
CA GLN A 481 -6.18 3.32 -20.26
C GLN A 481 -4.80 2.65 -20.23
N TYR A 482 -4.56 1.72 -21.16
CA TYR A 482 -3.35 0.90 -21.20
C TYR A 482 -2.56 1.12 -22.48
N PHE A 483 -1.26 1.29 -22.33
CA PHE A 483 -0.33 1.57 -23.42
C PHE A 483 0.91 0.70 -23.26
N GLN A 484 1.47 0.22 -24.37
CA GLN A 484 2.70 -0.55 -24.37
C GLN A 484 3.67 -0.06 -25.43
N GLU A 485 4.90 0.26 -25.01
CA GLU A 485 6.00 0.62 -25.92
C GLU A 485 7.22 -0.26 -25.64
N GLU A 486 7.91 -0.66 -26.71
CA GLU A 486 9.22 -1.29 -26.62
C GLU A 486 10.29 -0.24 -26.91
N LYS A 487 11.28 -0.12 -26.02
CA LYS A 487 12.37 0.85 -26.19
C LYS A 487 13.69 0.25 -25.74
N PRO A 488 14.80 0.45 -26.50
CA PRO A 488 16.12 0.07 -26.01
C PRO A 488 16.42 0.84 -24.72
N SER A 489 16.95 0.14 -23.73
CA SER A 489 17.37 0.74 -22.47
C SER A 489 18.89 0.66 -22.36
N PRO A 490 19.62 1.79 -22.47
CA PRO A 490 21.08 1.80 -22.38
C PRO A 490 21.62 1.19 -21.08
N GLY A 491 20.80 1.21 -20.01
CA GLY A 491 21.11 0.63 -18.72
C GLY A 491 21.16 -0.91 -18.69
N PHE A 492 20.61 -1.60 -19.69
CA PHE A 492 20.42 -3.06 -19.69
C PHE A 492 20.87 -3.67 -21.02
N PRO A 493 22.20 -3.78 -21.24
CA PRO A 493 22.75 -4.25 -22.51
C PRO A 493 22.29 -5.68 -22.84
N GLY A 494 21.82 -5.89 -24.07
CA GLY A 494 21.36 -7.20 -24.54
C GLY A 494 19.96 -7.62 -24.04
N ILE A 495 19.23 -6.73 -23.36
CA ILE A 495 17.89 -7.02 -22.85
C ILE A 495 16.89 -6.03 -23.43
N ARG A 496 15.86 -6.55 -24.10
CA ARG A 496 14.75 -5.73 -24.61
C ARG A 496 13.89 -5.25 -23.45
N THR A 497 13.48 -3.99 -23.47
CA THR A 497 12.65 -3.42 -22.42
C THR A 497 11.27 -3.06 -22.96
N ILE A 498 10.23 -3.61 -22.31
CA ILE A 498 8.83 -3.25 -22.55
C ILE A 498 8.34 -2.36 -21.41
N TYR A 499 7.86 -1.18 -21.77
CA TYR A 499 7.19 -0.27 -20.84
C TYR A 499 5.69 -0.41 -21.03
N ARG A 500 5.00 -0.82 -19.97
CA ARG A 500 3.53 -0.87 -19.92
C ARG A 500 3.04 0.28 -19.04
N LYS A 501 2.25 1.18 -19.61
CA LYS A 501 1.73 2.37 -18.90
C LYS A 501 0.24 2.18 -18.69
N CYS A 502 -0.21 2.35 -17.45
CA CYS A 502 -1.60 2.42 -17.06
C CYS A 502 -1.90 3.87 -16.64
N LEU A 503 -2.75 4.55 -17.39
CA LEU A 503 -3.25 5.87 -17.05
C LEU A 503 -4.56 5.72 -16.27
N ILE A 504 -4.57 6.18 -15.02
CA ILE A 504 -5.73 6.16 -14.13
C ILE A 504 -6.23 7.59 -13.95
N THR A 505 -7.52 7.81 -14.17
CA THR A 505 -8.16 9.08 -13.83
C THR A 505 -8.51 9.10 -12.34
N ALA A 506 -8.19 10.21 -11.68
CA ALA A 506 -8.49 10.44 -10.28
C ALA A 506 -9.10 11.83 -10.12
N GLU A 507 -10.04 11.98 -9.20
CA GLU A 507 -10.72 13.23 -8.95
C GLU A 507 -10.56 13.63 -7.49
N ILE A 508 -10.14 14.87 -7.26
CA ILE A 508 -10.14 15.43 -5.91
C ILE A 508 -11.58 15.75 -5.51
N LEU A 509 -12.01 15.17 -4.39
CA LEU A 509 -13.33 15.40 -3.83
C LEU A 509 -13.42 16.82 -3.26
N LYS A 510 -14.53 17.51 -3.52
CA LYS A 510 -14.86 18.76 -2.82
C LYS A 510 -15.02 18.45 -1.34
N THR A 511 -14.15 18.97 -0.49
CA THR A 511 -14.40 19.03 0.95
C THR A 511 -15.67 19.86 1.16
N ARG A 512 -16.69 19.27 1.81
CA ARG A 512 -17.80 20.07 2.31
C ARG A 512 -17.22 20.97 3.40
N GLY A 513 -17.15 22.26 3.10
CA GLY A 513 -16.73 23.29 4.06
C GLY A 513 -17.72 23.45 5.20
#